data_AF-A0A942Z5V4-F1
#
_entry.id   AF-A0A942Z5V4-F1
#
_cell.length_a   1.000
_cell.length_b   1.000
_cell.length_c   1.000
_cell.angle_alpha   90.00
_cell.angle_beta   90.00
_cell.angle_gamma   90.00
#
_symmetry.space_group_name_H-M   'P 1'
#
loop_
_entity.id
_entity.type
_entity.pdbx_description
1 polymer ?
#
loop_
_entity_poly.entity_id
_entity_poly.type
_entity_poly.pdbx_seq_one_letter_code
_entity_poly.pdbx_strand_id
1 'polypeptide(L)'
;MSKFYPEKLSVKYRDDVTATEPIIPRRYTLTHSDLTGELFLIIGLDYAWDQVNPLRDEVLGEWKKHKSLFYFCVYLYVDQGQYSMSVSAKRYEIFRRELPLALTAMRYGDRFLFNTYPHLDQAFIIINFISAYPTFARRENWGTFQSMTT
;
A
#
# COMPACT_ATOMS: atom_id res chain seq x y z
N MET A 1 10.28 7.50 -11.91
CA MET A 1 9.24 6.56 -11.41
C MET A 1 9.63 5.18 -11.85
N SER A 2 9.63 4.23 -10.93
CA SER A 2 9.82 2.81 -11.26
C SER A 2 8.65 2.34 -12.12
N LYS A 3 8.95 1.74 -13.28
CA LYS A 3 7.94 1.25 -14.22
C LYS A 3 7.27 0.00 -13.64
N PHE A 4 5.94 -0.07 -13.71
CA PHE A 4 5.21 -1.27 -13.31
C PHE A 4 5.26 -2.35 -14.40
N TYR A 5 5.53 -3.58 -13.98
CA TYR A 5 5.64 -4.77 -14.82
C TYR A 5 4.71 -5.85 -14.25
N PRO A 6 3.53 -6.09 -14.84
CA PRO A 6 2.54 -7.03 -14.33
C PRO A 6 3.09 -8.45 -14.09
N GLU A 7 4.02 -8.89 -14.94
CA GLU A 7 4.68 -10.19 -14.87
C GLU A 7 5.58 -10.37 -13.64
N LYS A 8 5.97 -9.26 -12.99
CA LYS A 8 6.75 -9.26 -11.74
C LYS A 8 5.89 -9.22 -10.48
N LEU A 9 4.57 -9.13 -10.62
CA LEU A 9 3.65 -9.11 -9.48
C LEU A 9 3.10 -10.51 -9.20
N SER A 10 3.37 -11.01 -8.01
CA SER A 10 2.70 -12.19 -7.45
C SER A 10 1.62 -11.78 -6.47
N VAL A 11 0.40 -12.31 -6.62
CA VAL A 11 -0.74 -12.04 -5.74
C VAL A 11 -1.14 -13.31 -5.00
N LYS A 12 -1.32 -13.22 -3.68
CA LYS A 12 -1.85 -14.30 -2.83
C LYS A 12 -3.00 -13.78 -1.98
N TYR A 13 -4.03 -14.60 -1.82
CA TYR A 13 -5.13 -14.35 -0.90
C TYR A 13 -4.96 -15.20 0.36
N ARG A 14 -5.34 -14.66 1.52
CA ARG A 14 -5.33 -15.32 2.84
C ARG A 14 -6.65 -15.11 3.57
N ASP A 15 -6.86 -15.85 4.66
CA ASP A 15 -7.97 -15.65 5.61
C ASP A 15 -9.36 -15.66 4.95
N ASP A 16 -9.58 -16.61 4.02
CA ASP A 16 -10.81 -16.77 3.24
C ASP A 16 -11.22 -15.54 2.41
N VAL A 17 -10.30 -14.58 2.22
CA VAL A 17 -10.51 -13.49 1.27
C VAL A 17 -10.54 -14.06 -0.14
N THR A 18 -11.55 -13.65 -0.89
CA THR A 18 -11.69 -13.98 -2.31
C THR A 18 -11.24 -12.82 -3.18
N ALA A 19 -11.19 -13.06 -4.49
CA ALA A 19 -10.85 -12.04 -5.48
C ALA A 19 -11.82 -10.84 -5.50
N THR A 20 -13.01 -10.97 -4.92
CA THR A 20 -14.05 -9.93 -4.93
C THR A 20 -14.65 -9.61 -3.57
N GLU A 21 -14.45 -10.45 -2.55
CA GLU A 21 -15.04 -10.25 -1.21
C GLU A 21 -14.07 -10.62 -0.09
N PRO A 22 -14.23 -10.01 1.11
CA PRO A 22 -15.02 -8.82 1.38
C PRO A 22 -14.29 -7.54 0.94
N ILE A 23 -14.99 -6.40 0.84
CA ILE A 23 -14.34 -5.06 0.77
C ILE A 23 -13.80 -4.66 2.14
N ILE A 24 -14.51 -4.97 3.23
CA ILE A 24 -14.09 -4.68 4.61
C ILE A 24 -14.39 -5.89 5.50
N PRO A 25 -13.43 -6.35 6.32
CA PRO A 25 -12.03 -5.91 6.33
C PRO A 25 -11.30 -6.46 5.09
N ARG A 26 -10.47 -5.64 4.45
CA ARG A 26 -9.57 -6.08 3.38
C ARG A 26 -8.28 -5.29 3.48
N ARG A 27 -7.21 -6.02 3.80
CA ARG A 27 -5.87 -5.48 4.05
C ARG A 27 -4.89 -6.02 3.02
N TYR A 28 -3.89 -5.21 2.73
CA TYR A 28 -2.89 -5.42 1.70
C TYR A 28 -1.52 -5.31 2.36
N THR A 29 -0.69 -6.32 2.16
CA THR A 29 0.73 -6.28 2.51
C THR A 29 1.52 -6.45 1.22
N LEU A 30 2.14 -5.36 0.76
CA LEU A 30 3.01 -5.37 -0.42
C LEU A 30 4.46 -5.34 0.02
N THR A 31 5.22 -6.37 -0.34
CA THR A 31 6.68 -6.44 -0.17
C THR A 31 7.36 -6.55 -1.52
N HIS A 32 8.69 -6.44 -1.54
CA HIS A 32 9.47 -6.51 -2.76
C HIS A 32 10.83 -7.16 -2.54
N SER A 33 11.47 -7.55 -3.64
CA SER A 33 12.85 -8.01 -3.68
C SER A 33 13.73 -6.97 -4.37
N ASP A 34 14.68 -6.38 -3.64
CA ASP A 34 15.66 -5.45 -4.21
C ASP A 34 16.52 -6.09 -5.32
N LEU A 35 16.74 -7.41 -5.24
CA LEU A 35 17.59 -8.14 -6.17
C LEU A 35 16.89 -8.41 -7.51
N THR A 36 15.63 -8.83 -7.48
CA THR A 36 14.87 -9.24 -8.68
C THR A 36 13.91 -8.16 -9.20
N GLY A 37 13.57 -7.20 -8.33
CA GLY A 37 12.52 -6.21 -8.57
C GLY A 37 11.11 -6.81 -8.59
N GLU A 38 10.95 -8.02 -8.05
CA GLU A 38 9.64 -8.66 -7.91
C GLU A 38 8.82 -8.02 -6.79
N LEU A 39 7.50 -8.00 -6.99
CA LEU A 39 6.52 -7.48 -6.06
C LEU A 39 5.64 -8.63 -5.57
N PHE A 40 5.42 -8.69 -4.27
CA PHE A 40 4.61 -9.71 -3.62
C PHE A 40 3.46 -9.04 -2.88
N LEU A 41 2.25 -9.22 -3.38
CA LEU A 41 1.04 -8.68 -2.77
C LEU A 41 0.27 -9.80 -2.06
N ILE A 42 0.05 -9.62 -0.77
CA ILE A 42 -0.85 -10.48 0.01
C ILE A 42 -2.09 -9.67 0.39
N ILE A 43 -3.26 -10.26 0.12
CA ILE A 43 -4.56 -9.68 0.42
C ILE A 43 -5.26 -10.59 1.44
N GLY A 44 -5.64 -10.04 2.59
CA GLY A 44 -6.19 -10.80 3.72
C GLY A 44 -7.16 -9.98 4.58
N LEU A 45 -7.73 -10.61 5.60
CA LEU A 45 -8.54 -9.92 6.61
C LEU A 45 -7.64 -9.16 7.59
N ASP A 46 -6.41 -9.65 7.80
CA ASP A 46 -5.34 -8.96 8.52
C ASP A 46 -4.10 -8.72 7.63
N TYR A 47 -3.16 -7.90 8.08
CA TYR A 47 -1.86 -7.76 7.45
C TYR A 47 -1.04 -9.04 7.63
N ALA A 48 -0.27 -9.40 6.60
CA ALA A 48 0.65 -10.54 6.64
C ALA A 48 1.91 -10.19 7.45
N TRP A 49 1.77 -10.03 8.77
CA TRP A 49 2.87 -9.64 9.66
C TRP A 49 4.05 -10.61 9.64
N ASP A 50 3.80 -11.89 9.30
CA ASP A 50 4.81 -12.92 9.09
C ASP A 50 5.70 -12.68 7.86
N GLN A 51 5.31 -11.77 6.96
CA GLN A 51 6.06 -11.42 5.73
C GLN A 51 6.78 -10.07 5.84
N VAL A 52 6.56 -9.34 6.94
CA VAL A 52 7.22 -8.07 7.21
C VAL A 52 8.63 -8.32 7.73
N ASN A 53 9.60 -7.58 7.22
CA ASN A 53 11.00 -7.70 7.62
C ASN A 53 11.41 -6.60 8.62
N PRO A 54 12.56 -6.73 9.30
CA PRO A 54 13.04 -5.71 10.24
C PRO A 54 13.30 -4.31 9.64
N LEU A 55 13.55 -4.21 8.33
CA LEU A 55 13.76 -2.92 7.64
C LEU A 55 12.45 -2.17 7.44
N ARG A 56 11.30 -2.85 7.57
CA ARG A 56 9.96 -2.27 7.48
C ARG A 56 9.75 -1.49 6.18
N ASP A 57 10.14 -2.08 5.06
CA ASP A 57 10.04 -1.51 3.71
C ASP A 57 8.75 -1.91 2.97
N GLU A 58 7.86 -2.65 3.63
CA GLU A 58 6.55 -2.98 3.13
C GLU A 58 5.66 -1.74 2.96
N VAL A 59 4.69 -1.86 2.06
CA VAL A 59 3.57 -0.92 1.94
C VAL A 59 2.31 -1.62 2.41
N LEU A 60 1.69 -1.09 3.47
CA LEU A 60 0.47 -1.64 4.04
C LEU A 60 -0.73 -0.83 3.57
N GLY A 61 -1.75 -1.48 3.01
CA GLY A 61 -3.00 -0.87 2.57
C GLY A 61 -4.21 -1.44 3.30
N GLU A 62 -5.26 -0.66 3.51
CA GLU A 62 -6.54 -1.19 3.96
C GLU A 62 -7.72 -0.35 3.47
N TRP A 63 -8.82 -1.03 3.16
CA TRP A 63 -10.10 -0.37 2.93
C TRP A 63 -10.75 0.03 4.24
N LYS A 64 -11.21 1.28 4.29
CA LYS A 64 -12.03 1.82 5.37
C LYS A 64 -13.31 2.43 4.84
N LYS A 65 -14.27 2.57 5.73
CA LYS A 65 -15.57 3.16 5.43
C LYS A 65 -15.94 4.17 6.51
N HIS A 66 -16.40 5.34 6.08
CA HIS A 66 -17.05 6.31 6.93
C HIS A 66 -18.45 6.58 6.37
N LYS A 67 -19.49 6.23 7.13
CA LYS A 67 -20.87 6.20 6.65
C LYS A 67 -20.99 5.33 5.39
N SER A 68 -21.36 5.87 4.25
CA SER A 68 -21.48 5.16 2.97
C SER A 68 -20.24 5.29 2.07
N LEU A 69 -19.24 6.07 2.47
CA LEU A 69 -18.08 6.37 1.63
C LEU A 69 -16.88 5.50 2.01
N PHE A 70 -16.31 4.83 1.01
CA PHE A 70 -15.05 4.12 1.13
C PHE A 70 -13.87 5.07 0.93
N TYR A 71 -12.77 4.78 1.62
CA TYR A 71 -11.47 5.41 1.43
C TYR A 71 -10.38 4.38 1.68
N PHE A 72 -9.26 4.52 0.97
CA PHE A 72 -8.13 3.61 1.07
C PHE A 72 -7.06 4.22 1.95
N CYS A 73 -6.67 3.54 3.03
CA CYS A 73 -5.57 3.97 3.88
C CYS A 73 -4.31 3.21 3.54
N VAL A 74 -3.20 3.93 3.42
CA VAL A 74 -1.86 3.36 3.31
C VAL A 74 -1.03 3.75 4.51
N TYR A 75 -0.20 2.83 4.98
CA TYR A 75 0.73 3.03 6.09
C TYR A 75 2.15 2.72 5.63
N LEU A 76 3.04 3.69 5.84
CA LEU A 76 4.44 3.63 5.44
C LEU A 76 5.31 3.86 6.66
N TYR A 77 6.14 2.87 6.99
CA TYR A 77 6.97 2.92 8.18
C TYR A 77 8.31 3.59 7.88
N VAL A 78 8.40 4.88 8.16
CA VAL A 78 9.65 5.64 8.00
C VAL A 78 10.61 5.25 9.12
N ASP A 79 10.19 5.39 10.37
CA ASP A 79 10.96 5.06 11.58
C ASP A 79 10.08 5.10 12.85
N GLN A 80 10.63 4.67 13.98
CA GLN A 80 10.16 4.89 15.36
C GLN A 80 11.33 5.32 16.27
N GLY A 81 12.29 6.09 15.73
CA GLY A 81 13.44 6.59 16.49
C GLY A 81 14.66 5.66 16.53
N GLN A 82 14.62 4.51 15.84
CA GLN A 82 15.78 3.63 15.66
C GLN A 82 16.79 4.14 14.63
N TYR A 83 16.41 5.13 13.84
CA TYR A 83 17.25 5.73 12.80
C TYR A 83 17.57 7.18 13.11
N SER A 84 18.70 7.68 12.62
CA SER A 84 18.99 9.11 12.64
C SER A 84 18.02 9.88 11.73
N MET A 85 17.92 11.19 11.95
CA MET A 85 17.07 12.07 11.14
C MET A 85 17.43 12.03 9.65
N SER A 86 18.73 11.90 9.30
CA SER A 86 19.18 11.85 7.91
C SER A 86 18.82 10.53 7.21
N VAL A 87 18.87 9.41 7.93
CA VAL A 87 18.41 8.11 7.41
C VAL A 87 16.89 8.12 7.23
N SER A 88 16.16 8.67 8.20
CA SER A 88 14.70 8.79 8.14
C SER A 88 14.24 9.69 6.99
N ALA A 89 14.97 10.78 6.71
CA ALA A 89 14.72 11.64 5.55
C ALA A 89 14.85 10.87 4.22
N LYS A 90 15.92 10.08 4.05
CA LYS A 90 16.12 9.26 2.84
C LYS A 90 15.02 8.21 2.67
N ARG A 91 14.63 7.54 3.76
CA ARG A 91 13.53 6.56 3.73
C ARG A 91 12.21 7.21 3.34
N TYR A 92 11.90 8.37 3.93
CA TYR A 92 10.71 9.16 3.59
C TYR A 92 10.69 9.52 2.10
N GLU A 93 11.81 10.00 1.53
CA GLU A 93 11.93 10.31 0.11
C GLU A 93 11.75 9.09 -0.80
N ILE A 94 12.36 7.95 -0.44
CA ILE A 94 12.20 6.69 -1.18
C ILE A 94 10.74 6.26 -1.19
N PHE A 95 10.07 6.24 -0.04
CA PHE A 95 8.65 5.89 0.04
C PHE A 95 7.81 6.78 -0.87
N ARG A 96 7.99 8.10 -0.84
CA ARG A 96 7.25 9.01 -1.73
C ARG A 96 7.50 8.71 -3.21
N ARG A 97 8.75 8.41 -3.57
CA ARG A 97 9.15 8.14 -4.96
C ARG A 97 8.56 6.83 -5.48
N GLU A 98 8.49 5.80 -4.65
CA GLU A 98 8.01 4.46 -5.04
C GLU A 98 6.50 4.26 -4.83
N LEU A 99 5.82 5.16 -4.11
CA LEU A 99 4.40 5.01 -3.79
C LEU A 99 3.48 4.83 -5.01
N PRO A 100 3.69 5.54 -6.15
CA PRO A 100 2.89 5.28 -7.35
C PRO A 100 3.01 3.83 -7.85
N LEU A 101 4.20 3.22 -7.79
CA LEU A 101 4.39 1.82 -8.16
C LEU A 101 3.61 0.89 -7.22
N ALA A 102 3.70 1.13 -5.92
CA ALA A 102 3.02 0.33 -4.91
C ALA A 102 1.49 0.38 -5.05
N LEU A 103 0.93 1.58 -5.27
CA LEU A 103 -0.51 1.77 -5.46
C LEU A 103 -1.00 1.13 -6.76
N THR A 104 -0.24 1.25 -7.86
CA THR A 104 -0.54 0.56 -9.12
C THR A 104 -0.52 -0.95 -8.93
N ALA A 105 0.46 -1.50 -8.20
CA ALA A 105 0.55 -2.92 -7.92
C ALA A 105 -0.62 -3.42 -7.06
N MET A 106 -1.03 -2.67 -6.04
CA MET A 106 -2.21 -3.02 -5.21
C MET A 106 -3.50 -3.00 -6.02
N ARG A 107 -3.73 -1.94 -6.81
CA ARG A 107 -4.90 -1.86 -7.69
C ARG A 107 -4.92 -3.01 -8.70
N TYR A 108 -3.83 -3.18 -9.46
CA TYR A 108 -3.76 -4.21 -10.51
C TYR A 108 -3.86 -5.63 -9.93
N GLY A 109 -3.20 -5.86 -8.79
CA GLY A 109 -3.22 -7.15 -8.09
C GLY A 109 -4.62 -7.54 -7.64
N ASP A 110 -5.43 -6.53 -7.26
CA ASP A 110 -6.81 -6.72 -6.82
C ASP A 110 -7.86 -6.28 -7.85
N ARG A 111 -7.48 -6.29 -9.14
CA ARG A 111 -8.32 -5.82 -10.24
C ARG A 111 -9.71 -6.43 -10.29
N PHE A 112 -9.90 -7.66 -9.80
CA PHE A 112 -11.21 -8.29 -9.78
C PHE A 112 -12.17 -7.59 -8.80
N LEU A 113 -11.69 -7.19 -7.62
CA LEU A 113 -12.46 -6.35 -6.69
C LEU A 113 -12.86 -5.04 -7.34
N PHE A 114 -11.90 -4.34 -7.98
CA PHE A 114 -12.17 -3.06 -8.63
C PHE A 114 -13.13 -3.20 -9.82
N ASN A 115 -13.06 -4.29 -10.57
CA ASN A 115 -14.01 -4.58 -11.65
C ASN A 115 -15.42 -4.84 -11.11
N THR A 116 -15.54 -5.54 -9.99
CA THR A 116 -16.84 -5.79 -9.32
C THR A 116 -17.39 -4.50 -8.66
N TYR A 117 -16.50 -3.65 -8.13
CA TYR A 117 -16.84 -2.42 -7.43
C TYR A 117 -16.13 -1.20 -8.02
N PRO A 118 -16.51 -0.72 -9.23
CA PRO A 118 -15.79 0.37 -9.91
C PRO A 118 -15.75 1.70 -9.14
N HIS A 119 -16.69 1.92 -8.22
CA HIS A 119 -16.71 3.11 -7.37
C HIS A 119 -15.49 3.21 -6.43
N LEU A 120 -14.77 2.10 -6.20
CA LEU A 120 -13.53 2.09 -5.43
C LEU A 120 -12.41 2.87 -6.14
N ASP A 121 -12.43 3.01 -7.47
CA ASP A 121 -11.44 3.80 -8.20
C ASP A 121 -11.54 5.31 -7.90
N GLN A 122 -12.70 5.77 -7.41
CA GLN A 122 -12.96 7.16 -7.03
C GLN A 122 -12.72 7.42 -5.53
N ALA A 123 -12.41 6.39 -4.74
CA ALA A 123 -12.17 6.53 -3.32
C ALA A 123 -10.87 7.29 -3.05
N PHE A 124 -10.89 8.18 -2.04
CA PHE A 124 -9.68 8.90 -1.63
C PHE A 124 -8.64 7.95 -1.07
N ILE A 125 -7.38 8.18 -1.45
CA ILE A 125 -6.20 7.49 -0.93
C ILE A 125 -5.55 8.40 0.13
N ILE A 126 -5.49 7.89 1.36
CA ILE A 126 -4.91 8.59 2.50
C ILE A 126 -3.62 7.87 2.92
N ILE A 127 -2.49 8.54 2.74
CA ILE A 127 -1.17 8.03 3.10
C ILE A 127 -0.81 8.48 4.52
N ASN A 128 -0.38 7.54 5.34
CA ASN A 128 0.08 7.78 6.71
C ASN A 128 1.56 7.40 6.80
N PHE A 129 2.43 8.42 6.84
CA PHE A 129 3.85 8.24 7.12
C PHE A 129 4.03 8.16 8.64
N ILE A 130 4.53 7.01 9.11
CA ILE A 130 4.79 6.72 10.53
C ILE A 130 6.26 7.02 10.81
N SER A 131 6.52 7.98 11.69
CA SER A 131 7.87 8.43 12.06
C SER A 131 7.88 8.93 13.50
N ALA A 132 9.01 8.79 14.21
CA ALA A 132 9.23 9.49 15.48
C ALA A 132 9.59 10.97 15.28
N TYR A 133 10.03 11.35 14.08
CA TYR A 133 10.35 12.73 13.73
C TYR A 133 9.09 13.45 13.19
N PRO A 134 8.60 14.52 13.86
CA PRO A 134 7.37 15.23 13.46
C PRO A 134 7.38 15.73 12.01
N THR A 135 8.57 16.05 11.46
CA THR A 135 8.72 16.48 10.06
C THR A 135 8.26 15.43 9.04
N PHE A 136 8.41 14.14 9.36
CA PHE A 136 8.06 13.02 8.48
C PHE A 136 6.76 12.32 8.91
N ALA A 137 6.30 12.51 10.14
CA ALA A 137 5.03 12.00 10.65
C ALA A 137 3.83 12.75 10.04
N ARG A 138 3.50 12.44 8.78
CA ARG A 138 2.50 13.16 7.98
C ARG A 138 1.35 12.27 7.55
N ARG A 139 0.17 12.89 7.43
CA ARG A 139 -0.99 12.32 6.75
C ARG A 139 -1.30 13.16 5.52
N GLU A 140 -1.42 12.50 4.37
CA GLU A 140 -1.59 13.17 3.07
C GLU A 140 -2.71 12.55 2.26
N ASN A 141 -3.47 13.37 1.53
CA ASN A 141 -4.39 12.90 0.50
C ASN A 141 -3.63 12.80 -0.83
N TRP A 142 -3.63 11.62 -1.43
CA TRP A 142 -2.92 11.31 -2.68
C TRP A 142 -3.86 11.16 -3.88
N GLY A 143 -5.07 11.71 -3.80
CA GLY A 143 -6.06 11.62 -4.87
C GLY A 143 -6.79 10.29 -4.84
N THR A 144 -7.02 9.70 -6.00
CA THR A 144 -7.79 8.46 -6.19
C THR A 144 -7.04 7.51 -7.12
N PHE A 145 -7.39 6.22 -7.12
CA PHE A 145 -6.78 5.26 -8.05
C PHE A 145 -7.03 5.65 -9.52
N GLN A 146 -8.21 6.20 -9.82
CA GLN A 146 -8.55 6.71 -11.15
C GLN A 146 -7.57 7.78 -11.64
N SER A 147 -7.16 8.70 -10.75
CA SER A 147 -6.24 9.80 -11.10
C SER A 147 -4.80 9.35 -11.36
N MET A 148 -4.44 8.14 -10.91
CA MET A 148 -3.08 7.57 -11.06
C MET A 148 -2.91 6.77 -12.35
N THR A 149 -4.01 6.44 -13.03
CA THR A 149 -4.01 5.66 -14.30
C THR A 149 -3.99 6.52 -15.57
N THR A 150 -3.91 7.85 -15.42
CA THR A 150 -3.78 8.84 -16.50
C THR A 150 -2.32 9.19 -16.76
#